data_AF-A0A5C8NGM4-F1
#
_entry.id   AF-A0A5C8NGM4-F1
#
_cell.length_a   1.000
_cell.length_b   1.000
_cell.length_c   1.000
_cell.angle_alpha   90.00
_cell.angle_beta   90.00
_cell.angle_gamma   90.00
#
_symmetry.space_group_name_H-M   'P 1'
#
loop_
_entity.id
_entity.type
_entity.pdbx_description
1 polymer ?
#
loop_
_entity_poly.entity_id
_entity_poly.type
_entity_poly.pdbx_seq_one_letter_code
_entity_poly.pdbx_strand_id
1 'polypeptide(L)' 'MTILAAFDDHADDEQGNRVYENHTILKCRTRWGKIVHQEDFYVDTVRMVAFDRNLTARGL' A
#
# COMPACT_ATOMS: atom_id res chain seq x y z
N MET A 1 -16.84 4.91 14.04
CA MET A 1 -16.35 3.53 14.26
C MET A 1 -14.89 3.46 13.85
N THR A 2 -14.09 2.60 14.48
CA THR A 2 -12.70 2.34 14.08
C THR A 2 -12.63 0.97 13.43
N ILE A 3 -11.92 0.87 12.30
CA ILE A 3 -11.64 -0.38 11.59
C ILE A 3 -10.13 -0.56 11.55
N LEU A 4 -9.68 -1.78 11.85
CA LEU A 4 -8.32 -2.23 11.60
C LEU A 4 -8.40 -3.39 10.59
N ALA A 5 -7.73 -3.25 9.46
CA ALA A 5 -7.69 -4.27 8.42
C ALA A 5 -6.24 -4.61 8.10
N ALA A 6 -5.90 -5.89 8.24
CA ALA A 6 -4.65 -6.43 7.72
C ALA A 6 -4.86 -6.82 6.26
N PHE A 7 -3.92 -6.48 5.39
CA PHE A 7 -3.94 -6.86 3.99
C PHE A 7 -2.53 -7.00 3.42
N ASP A 8 -2.44 -7.81 2.37
CA ASP A 8 -1.26 -7.95 1.55
C ASP A 8 -1.40 -7.00 0.36
N ASP A 9 -0.39 -6.17 0.16
CA ASP A 9 -0.32 -5.16 -0.89
C ASP A 9 0.72 -5.57 -1.91
N HIS A 10 0.41 -5.46 -3.20
CA HIS A 10 1.34 -5.83 -4.25
C HIS A 10 1.08 -5.10 -5.55
N ALA A 11 2.12 -5.03 -6.39
CA ALA A 11 2.01 -4.53 -7.75
C ALA A 11 2.72 -5.48 -8.73
N ASP A 12 2.10 -5.62 -9.90
CA ASP A 12 2.63 -6.36 -11.04
C ASP A 12 2.91 -5.39 -12.19
N ASP A 13 3.93 -5.67 -12.99
CA ASP A 13 4.18 -4.92 -14.21
C ASP A 13 3.34 -5.41 -15.40
N GLU A 14 3.49 -4.77 -16.56
CA GLU A 14 2.73 -5.09 -17.78
C GLU A 14 2.89 -6.54 -18.26
N GLN A 15 3.96 -7.21 -17.83
CA GLN A 15 4.23 -8.61 -18.16
C GLN A 15 3.71 -9.57 -17.08
N GLY A 16 3.09 -9.05 -16.02
CA GLY A 16 2.58 -9.81 -14.89
C GLY A 16 3.66 -10.20 -13.87
N ASN A 17 4.85 -9.60 -13.91
CA ASN A 17 5.89 -9.87 -12.93
C ASN A 17 5.65 -9.05 -11.66
N ARG A 18 5.76 -9.71 -10.50
CA ARG A 18 5.70 -9.04 -9.19
C ARG A 18 6.87 -8.08 -9.03
N VAL A 19 6.56 -6.79 -8.93
CA VAL A 19 7.57 -5.72 -8.78
C VAL A 19 7.55 -5.06 -7.39
N TYR A 20 6.49 -5.31 -6.62
CA TYR A 20 6.36 -4.84 -5.24
C TYR A 20 5.42 -5.74 -4.46
N GLU A 21 5.74 -6.01 -3.19
CA GLU A 21 4.92 -6.77 -2.26
C GLU A 21 5.19 -6.30 -0.83
N ASN A 22 4.13 -6.12 -0.03
CA ASN A 22 4.21 -5.68 1.35
C ASN A 22 3.04 -6.23 2.19
N HIS A 23 3.22 -6.22 3.50
CA HIS A 23 2.15 -6.46 4.46
C HIS A 23 1.81 -5.15 5.15
N THR A 24 0.52 -4.85 5.27
CA THR A 24 0.06 -3.53 5.75
C THR A 24 -1.10 -3.67 6.71
N ILE A 25 -1.13 -2.80 7.73
CA ILE A 25 -2.32 -2.57 8.55
C ILE A 25 -2.92 -1.22 8.19
N LEU A 26 -4.19 -1.22 7.76
CA LEU A 26 -5.01 -0.03 7.55
C LEU A 26 -5.80 0.28 8.83
N LYS A 27 -5.62 1.47 9.38
CA LYS A 27 -6.43 2.00 10.49
C LYS A 27 -7.33 3.12 9.99
N CYS A 28 -8.62 2.84 9.93
CA CYS A 28 -9.63 3.79 9.48
C CYS A 28 -10.55 4.24 10.61
N ARG A 29 -10.90 5.53 10.63
CA ARG A 29 -12.06 6.04 11.37
C ARG A 29 -13.18 6.32 10.38
N THR A 30 -14.37 5.83 10.68
CA THR A 30 -15.56 6.04 9.86
C THR A 30 -16.66 6.81 10.57
N ARG A 31 -17.42 7.59 9.80
CA ARG A 31 -18.62 8.33 10.22
C ARG A 31 -19.67 8.20 9.12
N TRP A 32 -20.89 7.77 9.45
CA TRP A 32 -21.97 7.52 8.47
C TRP A 32 -21.54 6.63 7.30
N GLY A 33 -20.78 5.56 7.58
CA GLY A 33 -20.28 4.63 6.55
C GLY A 33 -19.13 5.15 5.70
N LYS A 34 -18.69 6.40 5.86
CA LYS A 34 -17.56 6.99 5.12
C LYS A 34 -16.28 6.98 5.95
N ILE A 35 -15.14 6.72 5.31
CA ILE A 35 -13.82 6.92 5.93
C ILE A 35 -13.59 8.42 6.06
N VAL A 36 -13.25 8.87 7.27
CA VAL A 36 -12.96 10.28 7.60
C VAL A 36 -11.55 10.49 8.15
N HIS A 37 -10.83 9.39 8.44
CA HIS A 37 -9.42 9.40 8.80
C HIS A 37 -8.81 8.05 8.44
N GLN A 38 -7.57 8.05 7.97
CA GLN A 38 -6.84 6.86 7.56
C GLN A 38 -5.36 7.00 7.97
N GLU A 39 -4.82 5.93 8.55
CA GLU A 39 -3.40 5.74 8.81
C GLU A 39 -3.00 4.36 8.28
N ASP A 40 -1.90 4.27 7.55
CA ASP A 40 -1.39 3.02 6.99
C ASP A 40 -0.06 2.67 7.66
N PHE A 41 0.09 1.41 8.06
CA PHE A 41 1.28 0.90 8.70
C PHE A 41 1.86 -0.22 7.85
N TYR A 42 2.87 0.13 7.05
CA TYR A 42 3.60 -0.79 6.19
C TYR A 42 4.69 -1.50 6.99
N VAL A 43 4.81 -2.82 6.81
CA VAL A 43 5.86 -3.62 7.47
C VAL A 43 7.24 -3.24 6.95
N ASP A 44 7.38 -3.01 5.64
CA ASP A 44 8.65 -2.62 5.03
C ASP A 44 8.48 -1.35 4.18
N THR A 45 8.88 -0.21 4.75
CA THR A 45 8.84 1.08 4.07
C THR A 45 9.96 1.26 3.05
N VAL A 46 11.03 0.46 3.12
CA VAL A 46 12.15 0.51 2.18
C VAL A 46 11.75 -0.08 0.82
N ARG A 47 10.87 -1.09 0.81
CA ARG A 47 10.29 -1.65 -0.42
C ARG A 47 9.54 -0.61 -1.25
N MET A 48 8.83 0.32 -0.60
CA MET A 48 8.15 1.40 -1.31
C MET A 48 9.13 2.33 -2.01
N VAL A 49 10.25 2.68 -1.35
CA VAL A 49 11.32 3.51 -1.95
C VAL A 49 12.00 2.80 -3.11
N ALA A 50 12.27 1.50 -2.98
CA ALA A 50 12.85 0.70 -4.05
C ALA A 50 11.91 0.60 -5.26
N PHE A 51 10.60 0.44 -5.01
CA PHE A 51 9.57 0.42 -6.03
C PHE A 51 9.44 1.76 -6.75
N ASP A 52 9.41 2.87 -6.02
CA ASP A 52 9.35 4.23 -6.58
C ASP A 52 10.54 4.53 -7.51
N ARG A 53 11.75 4.10 -7.11
CA ARG A 53 12.94 4.17 -7.97
C ARG A 53 12.81 3.30 -9.22
N ASN A 54 12.19 2.12 -9.12
CA ASN A 54 11.96 1.25 -10.26
C ASN A 54 11.00 1.90 -11.28
N LEU A 55 9.91 2.51 -10.79
CA LEU A 55 8.96 3.24 -11.63
C LEU A 55 9.62 4.43 -12.32
N THR A 56 10.35 5.25 -11.55
CA THR A 56 11.10 6.40 -12.09
C THR A 56 12.08 5.96 -13.20
N ALA A 57 12.79 4.84 -13.01
CA ALA A 57 13.72 4.32 -14.01
C ALA A 57 13.02 3.83 -15.30
N ARG A 58 11.72 3.49 -15.21
CA ARG A 58 10.86 3.14 -16.35
C ARG A 58 10.15 4.35 -16.97
N GLY A 59 10.34 5.55 -16.42
CA GLY A 59 9.68 6.78 -16.87
C GLY A 59 8.20 6.88 -16.49
N LEU A 60 7.79 6.13 -15.46
CA LEU A 60 6.45 6.16 -14.85
C LEU A 60 6.44 7.03 -13.60
#